data_AF-A0A4R8R377-F1
#
_entry.id   AF-A0A4R8R377-F1
#
_cell.length_a   1.000
_cell.length_b   1.000
_cell.length_c   1.000
_cell.angle_alpha   90.00
_cell.angle_beta   90.00
_cell.angle_gamma   90.00
#
_symmetry.space_group_name_H-M   'P 1'
#
loop_
_entity.id
_entity.type
_entity.pdbx_description
1 polymer ?
#
loop_
_entity_poly.entity_id
_entity_poly.type
_entity_poly.pdbx_seq_one_letter_code
_entity_poly.pdbx_strand_id
1 'polypeptide(L)'
;MVYRIDFDGQVDEHAVVDALTNSARQQGATVLPDPVRAGRYRIDGLEPWDIVVDVQDWGTFLSAPTRPDANPAIQVQRLYQLASELEKSGIHGRDRELGVSICAVTDLSAPAEEFAKQIQQSRSPAPDLMAPADTERVPWPTNWDGYEPFAPIGGQTWWADLSKEDAVRRCEDIASRTDERMAALAALTRVNGFELGSAPKDIENLSQWLIYSVEDAGLNTYRPGWESVVDDIAIFLGHILIDRIPHLHWTVNIKGTRRTTPHFQETVLGGFKNPRPGRADGKFDIFGAVRGVAGAAITLNELRPSDEVKFAAITEITDEPAHVSQ
;
A
#
# COMPACT_ATOMS: atom_id res chain seq x y z
N MET A 1 -2.22 13.79 -4.64
CA MET A 1 -1.72 15.05 -5.25
C MET A 1 -0.29 14.81 -5.70
N VAL A 2 0.13 15.43 -6.81
CA VAL A 2 1.47 15.25 -7.39
C VAL A 2 2.05 16.61 -7.72
N TYR A 3 3.37 16.73 -7.56
CA TYR A 3 4.13 17.82 -8.12
C TYR A 3 4.67 17.38 -9.47
N ARG A 4 4.54 18.23 -10.50
CA ARG A 4 4.68 17.81 -11.89
C ARG A 4 5.52 18.78 -12.72
N ILE A 5 6.36 18.20 -13.57
CA ILE A 5 7.09 18.88 -14.64
C ILE A 5 6.53 18.39 -15.97
N ASP A 6 5.99 19.31 -16.75
CA ASP A 6 5.41 19.07 -18.07
C ASP A 6 6.47 19.28 -19.15
N PHE A 7 6.58 18.37 -20.12
CA PHE A 7 7.49 18.49 -21.25
C PHE A 7 6.75 18.83 -22.54
N ASP A 8 7.39 19.66 -23.36
CA ASP A 8 6.79 20.18 -24.58
C ASP A 8 6.85 19.17 -25.75
N GLY A 9 5.72 19.03 -26.45
CA GLY A 9 5.62 18.29 -27.71
C GLY A 9 5.45 16.78 -27.56
N GLN A 10 5.36 16.10 -28.70
CA GLN A 10 5.44 14.64 -28.74
C GLN A 10 6.90 14.23 -28.65
N VAL A 11 7.22 13.46 -27.61
CA VAL A 11 8.58 13.02 -27.34
C VAL A 11 8.69 11.53 -27.64
N ASP A 12 9.81 11.14 -28.24
CA ASP A 12 10.12 9.72 -28.46
C ASP A 12 10.34 9.01 -27.11
N GLU A 13 9.52 8.00 -26.83
CA GLU A 13 9.57 7.22 -25.58
C GLU A 13 10.94 6.62 -25.33
N HIS A 14 11.58 6.10 -26.38
CA HIS A 14 12.92 5.50 -26.27
C HIS A 14 13.97 6.55 -25.86
N ALA A 15 13.94 7.74 -26.48
CA ALA A 15 14.82 8.84 -26.11
C ALA A 15 14.63 9.30 -24.64
N VAL A 16 13.39 9.38 -24.16
CA VAL A 16 13.08 9.73 -22.75
C VAL A 16 13.65 8.68 -21.81
N VAL A 17 13.34 7.41 -22.05
CA VAL A 17 13.74 6.30 -21.18
C VAL A 17 15.25 6.13 -21.14
N ASP A 18 15.94 6.27 -22.27
CA ASP A 18 17.40 6.20 -22.33
C ASP A 18 18.07 7.31 -21.52
N ALA A 19 17.58 8.55 -21.66
CA ALA A 19 18.10 9.70 -20.92
C ALA A 19 17.93 9.51 -19.41
N LEU A 20 16.73 9.09 -18.98
CA LEU A 20 16.42 8.86 -17.58
C LEU A 20 17.16 7.66 -17.00
N THR A 21 17.33 6.58 -17.78
CA THR A 21 18.03 5.36 -17.32
C THR A 21 19.48 5.66 -16.96
N ASN A 22 20.17 6.46 -17.77
CA ASN A 22 21.54 6.85 -17.49
C ASN A 22 21.64 7.74 -16.25
N SER A 23 20.73 8.70 -16.10
CA SER A 23 20.67 9.60 -14.95
C SER A 23 20.35 8.88 -13.64
N ALA A 24 19.30 8.06 -13.65
CA ALA A 24 18.86 7.27 -12.50
C ALA A 24 19.99 6.35 -12.02
N ARG A 25 20.66 5.65 -12.94
CA ARG A 25 21.76 4.73 -12.59
C ARG A 25 22.91 5.43 -11.88
N GLN A 26 23.29 6.64 -12.30
CA GLN A 26 24.35 7.42 -11.65
C GLN A 26 24.00 7.77 -10.19
N GLN A 27 22.72 7.75 -9.85
CA GLN A 27 22.20 8.10 -8.53
C GLN A 27 21.73 6.88 -7.73
N GLY A 28 22.09 5.67 -8.17
CA GLY A 28 21.71 4.43 -7.51
C GLY A 28 20.22 4.07 -7.67
N ALA A 29 19.59 4.59 -8.72
CA ALA A 29 18.22 4.30 -9.11
C ALA A 29 18.11 3.54 -10.45
N THR A 30 16.94 2.99 -10.72
CA THR A 30 16.60 2.21 -11.91
C THR A 30 15.27 2.70 -12.46
N VAL A 31 15.18 2.79 -13.79
CA VAL A 31 13.93 3.05 -14.50
C VAL A 31 13.28 1.71 -14.83
N LEU A 32 12.06 1.50 -14.37
CA LEU A 32 11.30 0.27 -14.52
C LEU A 32 10.01 0.58 -15.29
N PRO A 33 9.69 -0.16 -16.36
CA PRO A 33 8.41 0.00 -17.04
C PRO A 33 7.27 -0.37 -16.09
N ASP A 34 6.18 0.38 -16.15
CA ASP A 34 4.93 0.01 -15.50
C ASP A 34 4.35 -1.22 -16.22
N PRO A 35 4.02 -2.30 -15.49
CA PRO A 35 3.53 -3.53 -16.12
C PRO A 35 2.11 -3.41 -16.69
N VAL A 36 1.39 -2.32 -16.39
CA VAL A 36 -0.02 -2.15 -16.73
C VAL A 36 -0.24 -0.99 -17.69
N ARG A 37 0.43 0.16 -17.48
CA ARG A 37 0.28 1.34 -18.33
C ARG A 37 1.46 1.52 -19.28
N ALA A 38 1.25 1.19 -20.55
CA ALA A 38 2.22 1.48 -21.61
C ALA A 38 2.57 2.98 -21.63
N GLY A 39 3.85 3.30 -21.81
CA GLY A 39 4.37 4.67 -21.73
C GLY A 39 4.67 5.17 -20.32
N ARG A 40 4.32 4.42 -19.25
CA ARG A 40 4.63 4.80 -17.87
C ARG A 40 5.84 4.06 -17.35
N TYR A 41 6.71 4.77 -16.64
CA TYR A 41 7.89 4.21 -16.01
C TYR A 41 8.09 4.75 -14.61
N ARG A 42 8.45 3.87 -13.68
CA ARG A 42 8.80 4.20 -12.30
C ARG A 42 10.31 4.30 -12.16
N ILE A 43 10.77 5.31 -11.43
CA ILE A 43 12.19 5.52 -11.14
C ILE A 43 12.39 5.28 -9.65
N ASP A 44 13.17 4.26 -9.29
CA ASP A 44 13.43 3.90 -7.89
C ASP A 44 14.88 3.59 -7.61
N GLY A 45 15.35 3.94 -6.41
CA GLY A 45 16.63 3.48 -5.88
C GLY A 45 16.50 2.52 -4.70
N LEU A 46 17.62 2.34 -4.00
CA LEU A 46 17.66 1.63 -2.72
C LEU A 46 16.68 2.23 -1.69
N GLU A 47 16.45 3.53 -1.79
CA GLU A 47 15.28 4.18 -1.22
C GLU A 47 14.30 4.46 -2.36
N PRO A 48 12.99 4.26 -2.15
CA PRO A 48 11.98 4.56 -3.15
C PRO A 48 11.98 6.06 -3.44
N TRP A 49 12.18 6.42 -4.72
CA TRP A 49 12.09 7.81 -5.16
C TRP A 49 10.66 8.15 -5.52
N ASP A 50 9.88 7.16 -5.96
CA ASP A 50 8.47 7.29 -6.35
C ASP A 50 8.26 8.34 -7.43
N ILE A 51 9.29 8.63 -8.22
CA ILE A 51 9.20 9.50 -9.37
C ILE A 51 8.68 8.65 -10.53
N VAL A 52 7.70 9.17 -11.22
CA VAL A 52 7.11 8.54 -12.39
C VAL A 52 7.36 9.44 -13.59
N VAL A 53 7.74 8.82 -14.70
CA VAL A 53 7.61 9.44 -16.02
C VAL A 53 6.46 8.77 -16.76
N ASP A 54 5.57 9.59 -17.31
CA ASP A 54 4.53 9.15 -18.23
C ASP A 54 4.84 9.78 -19.59
N VAL A 55 4.97 8.94 -20.62
CA VAL A 55 5.12 9.30 -22.03
C VAL A 55 3.86 8.84 -22.73
N GLN A 56 2.95 9.77 -23.00
CA GLN A 56 1.66 9.48 -23.64
C GLN A 56 1.53 10.26 -24.95
N ASP A 57 0.61 9.83 -25.81
CA ASP A 57 0.32 10.52 -27.08
C ASP A 57 -0.05 12.00 -26.90
N TRP A 58 -0.62 12.35 -25.74
CA TRP A 58 -1.07 13.69 -25.38
C TRP A 58 -0.06 14.50 -24.55
N GLY A 59 1.08 13.90 -24.17
CA GLY A 59 2.16 14.63 -23.49
C GLY A 59 3.09 13.74 -22.68
N THR A 60 4.24 14.31 -22.33
CA THR A 60 5.24 13.70 -21.46
C THR A 60 5.37 14.51 -20.18
N PHE A 61 5.42 13.84 -19.02
CA PHE A 61 5.59 14.52 -17.74
C PHE A 61 6.33 13.66 -16.72
N LEU A 62 7.11 14.33 -15.89
CA LEU A 62 7.70 13.77 -14.68
C LEU A 62 6.85 14.20 -13.48
N SER A 63 6.55 13.27 -12.59
CA SER A 63 5.77 13.56 -11.39
C SER A 63 6.35 12.92 -10.15
N ALA A 64 6.20 13.60 -9.02
CA ALA A 64 6.52 13.10 -7.69
C ALA A 64 5.29 13.21 -6.77
N PRO A 65 4.92 12.15 -6.04
CA PRO A 65 3.78 12.16 -5.14
C PRO A 65 4.06 13.01 -3.89
N THR A 66 3.08 13.82 -3.49
CA THR A 66 3.17 14.75 -2.35
C THR A 66 2.85 14.05 -1.03
N ARG A 67 3.75 13.16 -0.59
CA ARG A 67 3.53 12.36 0.61
C ARG A 67 3.90 13.05 1.92
N PRO A 68 3.23 12.72 3.04
CA PRO A 68 3.56 13.24 4.36
C PRO A 68 5.00 12.95 4.83
N ASP A 69 5.58 11.82 4.44
CA ASP A 69 6.91 11.37 4.87
C ASP A 69 8.05 11.86 3.94
N ALA A 70 7.71 12.39 2.77
CA ALA A 70 8.70 12.82 1.79
C ALA A 70 9.45 14.07 2.29
N ASN A 71 10.78 14.06 2.16
CA ASN A 71 11.58 15.27 2.32
C ASN A 71 11.43 16.14 1.06
N PRO A 72 10.82 17.34 1.15
CA PRO A 72 10.53 18.17 -0.02
C PRO A 72 11.79 18.53 -0.82
N ALA A 73 12.87 18.89 -0.12
CA ALA A 73 14.11 19.31 -0.76
C ALA A 73 14.76 18.17 -1.56
N ILE A 74 14.78 16.96 -0.98
CA ILE A 74 15.34 15.78 -1.64
C ILE A 74 14.51 15.38 -2.86
N GLN A 75 13.18 15.37 -2.73
CA GLN A 75 12.31 14.97 -3.86
C GLN A 75 12.37 15.95 -5.01
N VAL A 76 12.31 17.26 -4.71
CA VAL A 76 12.45 18.30 -5.73
C VAL A 76 13.82 18.23 -6.40
N GLN A 77 14.89 18.03 -5.63
CA GLN A 77 16.25 17.86 -6.20
C GLN A 77 16.30 16.71 -7.20
N ARG A 78 15.78 15.52 -6.82
CA ARG A 78 15.74 14.35 -7.70
C ARG A 78 14.92 14.63 -8.96
N LEU A 79 13.73 15.21 -8.81
CA LEU A 79 12.83 15.54 -9.91
C LEU A 79 13.46 16.52 -10.91
N TYR A 80 14.05 17.61 -10.41
CA TYR A 80 14.71 18.62 -11.24
C TYR A 80 16.00 18.12 -11.90
N GLN A 81 16.72 17.21 -11.25
CA GLN A 81 17.89 16.60 -11.84
C GLN A 81 17.52 15.70 -13.02
N LEU A 82 16.47 14.89 -12.90
CA LEU A 82 15.94 14.09 -14.00
C LEU A 82 15.42 14.98 -15.15
N ALA A 83 14.68 16.04 -14.82
CA ALA A 83 14.21 17.00 -15.83
C ALA A 83 15.35 17.73 -16.55
N SER A 84 16.43 18.06 -15.84
CA SER A 84 17.62 18.68 -16.44
C SER A 84 18.35 17.75 -17.42
N GLU A 85 18.30 16.43 -17.23
CA GLU A 85 18.86 15.49 -18.21
C GLU A 85 17.99 15.38 -19.47
N LEU A 86 16.67 15.46 -19.32
CA LEU A 86 15.77 15.54 -20.47
C LEU A 86 15.99 16.84 -21.26
N GLU A 87 16.21 17.96 -20.58
CA GLU A 87 16.57 19.25 -21.19
C GLU A 87 17.88 19.15 -22.01
N LYS A 88 18.90 18.46 -21.51
CA LYS A 88 20.16 18.23 -22.26
C LYS A 88 19.96 17.40 -23.53
N SER A 89 18.94 16.56 -23.56
CA SER A 89 18.51 15.80 -24.74
C SER A 89 17.57 16.59 -25.66
N GLY A 90 17.33 17.88 -25.38
CA GLY A 90 16.45 18.75 -26.17
C GLY A 90 14.97 18.60 -25.86
N ILE A 91 14.61 17.93 -24.77
CA ILE A 91 13.23 17.72 -24.32
C ILE A 91 12.95 18.81 -23.28
N HIS A 92 12.40 19.92 -23.75
CA HIS A 92 12.19 21.11 -22.92
C HIS A 92 11.03 20.93 -21.94
N GLY A 93 11.25 21.35 -20.69
CA GLY A 93 10.32 21.17 -19.60
C GLY A 93 9.91 22.49 -18.94
N ARG A 94 8.71 22.46 -18.34
CA ARG A 94 8.16 23.53 -17.51
C ARG A 94 7.66 22.97 -16.19
N ASP A 95 8.03 23.62 -15.11
CA ASP A 95 7.41 23.37 -13.81
C ASP A 95 5.94 23.82 -13.87
N ARG A 96 5.02 22.87 -13.63
CA ARG A 96 3.58 23.12 -13.76
C ARG A 96 3.05 24.10 -12.72
N GLU A 97 3.55 23.99 -11.50
CA GLU A 97 3.03 24.71 -10.33
C GLU A 97 3.56 26.15 -10.30
N LEU A 98 4.82 26.32 -10.70
CA LEU A 98 5.47 27.62 -10.76
C LEU A 98 5.31 28.30 -12.14
N GLY A 99 4.97 27.55 -13.18
CA GLY A 99 4.81 28.06 -14.54
C GLY A 99 6.11 28.50 -15.22
N VAL A 100 7.27 28.06 -14.71
CA VAL A 100 8.60 28.47 -15.18
C VAL A 100 9.32 27.33 -15.91
N SER A 101 10.13 27.66 -16.92
CA SER A 101 10.98 26.66 -17.59
C SER A 101 12.00 26.09 -16.61
N ILE A 102 12.28 24.78 -16.71
CA ILE A 102 13.26 24.11 -15.85
C ILE A 102 14.65 24.75 -15.99
N CYS A 103 15.05 25.15 -17.19
CA CYS A 103 16.31 25.85 -17.44
C CYS A 103 16.40 27.24 -16.77
N ALA A 104 15.28 27.85 -16.40
CA ALA A 104 15.25 29.16 -15.74
C ALA A 104 15.35 29.04 -14.20
N VAL A 105 15.22 27.83 -13.65
CA VAL A 105 15.29 27.59 -12.20
C VAL A 105 16.75 27.42 -11.78
N THR A 106 17.31 28.45 -11.17
CA THR A 106 18.71 28.43 -10.66
C THR A 106 18.82 28.05 -9.20
N ASP A 107 17.70 28.04 -8.47
CA ASP A 107 17.60 27.68 -7.07
C ASP A 107 16.33 26.85 -6.84
N LEU A 108 16.45 25.79 -6.03
CA LEU A 108 15.37 24.83 -5.76
C LEU A 108 14.56 25.18 -4.50
N SER A 109 14.86 26.28 -3.81
CA SER A 109 14.11 26.71 -2.62
C SER A 109 12.62 26.92 -2.91
N ALA A 110 12.27 27.66 -3.97
CA ALA A 110 10.88 27.93 -4.32
C ALA A 110 10.09 26.66 -4.73
N PRO A 111 10.62 25.77 -5.60
CA PRO A 111 9.99 24.48 -5.86
C PRO A 111 9.83 23.61 -4.61
N ALA A 112 10.83 23.58 -3.73
CA ALA A 112 10.77 22.81 -2.47
C ALA A 112 9.71 23.35 -1.50
N GLU A 113 9.55 24.67 -1.41
CA GLU A 113 8.49 25.30 -0.61
C GLU A 113 7.10 24.98 -1.16
N GLU A 114 6.89 25.02 -2.47
CA GLU A 114 5.60 24.66 -3.07
C GLU A 114 5.30 23.16 -2.88
N PHE A 115 6.30 22.28 -3.06
CA PHE A 115 6.15 20.85 -2.76
C PHE A 115 5.78 20.61 -1.29
N ALA A 116 6.42 21.31 -0.35
CA ALA A 116 6.10 21.21 1.08
C ALA A 116 4.67 21.68 1.39
N LYS A 117 4.21 22.75 0.72
CA LYS A 117 2.84 23.24 0.84
C LYS A 117 1.83 22.21 0.33
N GLN A 118 2.11 21.55 -0.79
CA GLN A 118 1.26 20.47 -1.30
C GLN A 118 1.25 19.25 -0.36
N ILE A 119 2.37 18.90 0.27
CA ILE A 119 2.39 17.88 1.33
C ILE A 119 1.50 18.30 2.52
N GLN A 120 1.56 19.55 2.95
CA GLN A 120 0.74 20.02 4.06
C GLN A 120 -0.76 20.03 3.70
N GLN A 121 -1.09 20.33 2.44
CA GLN A 121 -2.46 20.21 1.92
C GLN A 121 -2.91 18.75 1.86
N SER A 122 -2.03 17.83 1.47
CA SER A 122 -2.33 16.39 1.42
C SER A 122 -2.56 15.77 2.80
N ARG A 123 -2.07 16.41 3.87
CA ARG A 123 -2.33 16.05 5.27
C ARG A 123 -3.68 16.55 5.81
N SER A 124 -4.40 17.41 5.09
CA SER A 124 -5.68 17.96 5.59
C SER A 124 -6.77 16.88 5.65
N PRO A 125 -7.58 16.83 6.73
CA PRO A 125 -8.46 15.70 7.07
C PRO A 125 -9.75 15.61 6.23
N ALA A 126 -9.77 16.17 5.02
CA ALA A 126 -10.87 16.02 4.10
C ALA A 126 -10.42 15.13 2.94
N PRO A 127 -10.64 13.81 3.00
CA PRO A 127 -10.92 13.14 1.75
C PRO A 127 -12.18 13.84 1.24
N ASP A 128 -12.09 14.60 0.16
CA ASP A 128 -13.27 14.78 -0.66
C ASP A 128 -13.83 13.35 -0.83
N LEU A 129 -15.09 13.14 -0.41
CA LEU A 129 -15.79 11.85 -0.47
C LEU A 129 -15.94 11.31 -1.92
N MET A 130 -15.27 11.95 -2.87
CA MET A 130 -15.15 11.57 -4.24
C MET A 130 -13.68 11.24 -4.52
N ALA A 131 -13.44 10.03 -4.99
CA ALA A 131 -12.18 9.69 -5.64
C ALA A 131 -11.81 10.80 -6.64
N PRO A 132 -10.52 11.20 -6.74
CA PRO A 132 -10.09 12.15 -7.75
C PRO A 132 -10.70 11.75 -9.09
N ALA A 133 -11.59 12.60 -9.60
CA ALA A 133 -12.13 12.41 -10.93
C ALA A 133 -10.96 12.67 -11.88
N ASP A 134 -10.38 11.59 -12.39
CA ASP A 134 -9.48 11.62 -13.54
C ASP A 134 -8.01 12.03 -13.28
N THR A 135 -7.35 11.38 -12.31
CA THR A 135 -5.88 11.38 -12.27
C THR A 135 -5.34 10.01 -11.85
N GLU A 136 -4.61 9.36 -12.76
CA GLU A 136 -3.31 8.72 -12.49
C GLU A 136 -3.10 8.35 -11.02
N ARG A 137 -3.39 7.08 -10.67
CA ARG A 137 -3.49 6.61 -9.27
C ARG A 137 -2.18 6.83 -8.52
N VAL A 138 -2.12 7.93 -7.78
CA VAL A 138 -1.30 8.07 -6.58
C VAL A 138 -2.15 7.56 -5.42
N PRO A 139 -1.63 6.66 -4.57
CA PRO A 139 -2.35 6.22 -3.37
C PRO A 139 -2.89 7.42 -2.59
N TRP A 140 -4.09 7.30 -2.04
CA TRP A 140 -4.63 8.35 -1.19
C TRP A 140 -3.65 8.60 -0.04
N PRO A 141 -3.19 9.85 0.14
CA PRO A 141 -2.26 10.16 1.21
C PRO A 141 -2.87 9.71 2.53
N THR A 142 -2.14 8.85 3.24
CA THR A 142 -2.58 8.36 4.55
C THR A 142 -2.08 9.30 5.61
N ASN A 143 -2.99 9.80 6.44
CA ASN A 143 -2.62 10.52 7.63
C ASN A 143 -2.20 9.52 8.70
N TRP A 144 -0.90 9.51 9.03
CA TRP A 144 -0.30 8.61 10.02
C TRP A 144 -0.30 9.20 11.44
N ASP A 145 -0.87 10.39 11.65
CA ASP A 145 -0.84 11.09 12.93
C ASP A 145 -1.42 10.23 14.06
N GLY A 146 -0.60 9.98 15.07
CA GLY A 146 -0.99 9.21 16.25
C GLY A 146 -1.02 7.69 16.06
N TYR A 147 -0.64 7.17 14.89
CA TYR A 147 -0.53 5.73 14.66
C TYR A 147 0.86 5.21 15.06
N GLU A 148 0.90 4.25 15.98
CA GLU A 148 2.12 3.55 16.38
C GLU A 148 2.18 2.18 15.70
N PRO A 149 3.20 1.92 14.85
CA PRO A 149 3.35 0.63 14.18
C PRO A 149 3.45 -0.54 15.16
N PHE A 150 2.69 -1.59 14.87
CA PHE A 150 2.75 -2.88 15.53
C PHE A 150 4.06 -3.59 15.17
N ALA A 151 4.81 -3.94 16.19
CA ALA A 151 6.00 -4.78 16.08
C ALA A 151 5.72 -6.12 16.80
N PRO A 152 5.14 -7.13 16.12
CA PRO A 152 4.93 -8.44 16.72
C PRO A 152 6.26 -9.13 17.04
N ILE A 153 6.24 -10.09 17.97
CA ILE A 153 7.42 -10.91 18.31
C ILE A 153 8.05 -11.51 17.05
N GLY A 154 9.34 -11.27 16.80
CA GLY A 154 10.04 -11.69 15.58
C GLY A 154 9.96 -10.68 14.41
N GLY A 155 9.34 -9.52 14.61
CA GLY A 155 9.25 -8.43 13.65
C GLY A 155 8.71 -8.87 12.29
N GLN A 156 9.36 -8.44 11.21
CA GLN A 156 8.99 -8.78 9.83
C GLN A 156 9.44 -10.16 9.37
N THR A 157 9.95 -11.00 10.26
CA THR A 157 10.27 -12.39 9.90
C THR A 157 9.00 -13.10 9.43
N TRP A 158 9.08 -13.73 8.25
CA TRP A 158 7.99 -14.52 7.73
C TRP A 158 7.62 -15.62 8.72
N TRP A 159 6.32 -15.85 8.90
CA TRP A 159 5.75 -16.68 9.95
C TRP A 159 6.31 -18.11 9.97
N ALA A 160 6.48 -18.69 8.79
CA ALA A 160 7.01 -20.04 8.63
C ALA A 160 8.52 -20.16 8.96
N ASP A 161 9.21 -19.02 9.07
CA ASP A 161 10.66 -18.95 9.32
C ASP A 161 10.99 -18.59 10.79
N LEU A 162 9.96 -18.34 11.62
CA LEU A 162 10.13 -18.20 13.07
C LEU A 162 10.62 -19.50 13.73
N SER A 163 11.14 -19.42 14.95
CA SER A 163 11.20 -20.61 15.80
C SER A 163 9.78 -21.03 16.22
N LYS A 164 9.58 -22.29 16.59
CA LYS A 164 8.28 -22.76 17.08
C LYS A 164 7.87 -22.01 18.35
N GLU A 165 8.83 -21.72 19.21
CA GLU A 165 8.67 -20.96 20.44
C GLU A 165 8.30 -19.49 20.16
N ASP A 166 8.90 -18.85 19.14
CA ASP A 166 8.52 -17.50 18.73
C ASP A 166 7.14 -17.47 18.08
N ALA A 167 6.78 -18.49 17.29
CA ALA A 167 5.45 -18.57 16.67
C ALA A 167 4.32 -18.68 17.72
N VAL A 168 4.53 -19.49 18.77
CA VAL A 168 3.60 -19.55 19.92
C VAL A 168 3.52 -18.21 20.62
N ARG A 169 4.65 -17.61 20.96
CA ARG A 169 4.68 -16.31 21.64
C ARG A 169 4.04 -15.20 20.80
N ARG A 170 4.24 -15.18 19.48
CA ARG A 170 3.60 -14.24 18.56
C ARG A 170 2.07 -14.41 18.57
N CYS A 171 1.57 -15.65 18.55
CA CYS A 171 0.14 -15.93 18.65
C CYS A 171 -0.46 -15.42 19.98
N GLU A 172 0.23 -15.67 21.09
CA GLU A 172 -0.18 -15.18 22.43
C GLU A 172 -0.14 -13.65 22.52
N ASP A 173 0.90 -13.02 21.98
CA ASP A 173 1.05 -11.56 21.92
C ASP A 173 -0.12 -10.92 21.15
N ILE A 174 -0.43 -11.41 19.95
CA ILE A 174 -1.58 -10.97 19.15
C ILE A 174 -2.89 -11.08 19.93
N ALA A 175 -3.14 -12.24 20.56
CA ALA A 175 -4.34 -12.45 21.34
C ALA A 175 -4.42 -11.47 22.54
N SER A 176 -3.29 -11.19 23.19
CA SER A 176 -3.23 -10.30 24.36
C SER A 176 -3.33 -8.80 24.02
N ARG A 177 -2.92 -8.40 22.81
CA ARG A 177 -2.89 -7.02 22.35
C ARG A 177 -4.04 -6.64 21.42
N THR A 178 -5.02 -7.53 21.22
CA THR A 178 -6.13 -7.33 20.29
C THR A 178 -6.83 -5.98 20.52
N ASP A 179 -7.22 -5.66 21.76
CA ASP A 179 -7.90 -4.40 22.09
C ASP A 179 -7.04 -3.16 21.81
N GLU A 180 -5.76 -3.22 22.16
CA GLU A 180 -4.79 -2.15 21.91
C GLU A 180 -4.64 -1.88 20.41
N ARG A 181 -4.48 -2.94 19.61
CA ARG A 181 -4.30 -2.83 18.16
C ARG A 181 -5.57 -2.37 17.45
N MET A 182 -6.75 -2.82 17.90
CA MET A 182 -8.02 -2.30 17.41
C MET A 182 -8.19 -0.81 17.73
N ALA A 183 -7.77 -0.34 18.90
CA ALA A 183 -7.81 1.07 19.25
C ALA A 183 -6.87 1.91 18.37
N ALA A 184 -5.67 1.40 18.07
CA ALA A 184 -4.71 2.04 17.16
C ALA A 184 -5.29 2.16 15.73
N LEU A 185 -5.89 1.09 15.21
CA LEU A 185 -6.56 1.11 13.90
C LEU A 185 -7.77 2.06 13.90
N ALA A 186 -8.56 2.09 14.97
CA ALA A 186 -9.68 3.02 15.10
C ALA A 186 -9.23 4.49 15.12
N ALA A 187 -8.10 4.79 15.77
CA ALA A 187 -7.51 6.13 15.72
C ALA A 187 -7.05 6.50 14.30
N LEU A 188 -6.37 5.57 13.62
CA LEU A 188 -5.89 5.77 12.25
C LEU A 188 -7.04 6.01 11.27
N THR A 189 -8.07 5.16 11.28
CA THR A 189 -9.23 5.30 10.40
C THR A 189 -9.97 6.63 10.62
N ARG A 190 -10.10 7.07 11.89
CA ARG A 190 -10.74 8.35 12.23
C ARG A 190 -10.00 9.55 11.65
N VAL A 191 -8.67 9.60 11.77
CA VAL A 191 -7.88 10.70 11.17
C VAL A 191 -7.88 10.66 9.63
N ASN A 192 -8.25 9.53 9.04
CA ASN A 192 -8.47 9.35 7.60
C ASN A 192 -9.96 9.47 7.19
N GLY A 193 -10.83 9.95 8.07
CA GLY A 193 -12.19 10.40 7.73
C GLY A 193 -13.31 9.37 7.84
N PHE A 194 -13.09 8.21 8.46
CA PHE A 194 -14.16 7.23 8.72
C PHE A 194 -14.02 6.54 10.07
N GLU A 195 -15.13 6.03 10.62
CA GLU A 195 -15.12 5.28 11.87
C GLU A 195 -14.94 3.77 11.60
N LEU A 196 -14.21 3.11 12.49
CA LEU A 196 -14.04 1.66 12.48
C LEU A 196 -15.26 0.99 13.14
N GLY A 197 -15.92 0.07 12.44
CA GLY A 197 -17.11 -0.62 12.94
C GLY A 197 -17.32 -2.00 12.32
N SER A 198 -18.13 -2.84 12.96
CA SER A 198 -18.39 -4.22 12.54
C SER A 198 -19.57 -4.37 11.57
N ALA A 199 -20.24 -3.27 11.22
CA ALA A 199 -21.32 -3.27 10.24
C ALA A 199 -20.75 -3.47 8.82
N PRO A 200 -21.51 -4.11 7.89
CA PRO A 200 -21.03 -4.36 6.53
C PRO A 200 -20.51 -3.11 5.80
N LYS A 201 -21.16 -1.96 6.02
CA LYS A 201 -20.76 -0.68 5.43
C LYS A 201 -19.38 -0.21 5.93
N ASP A 202 -19.09 -0.41 7.21
CA ASP A 202 -17.83 0.03 7.81
C ASP A 202 -16.67 -0.87 7.35
N ILE A 203 -16.92 -2.17 7.20
CA ILE A 203 -15.98 -3.13 6.62
C ILE A 203 -15.68 -2.80 5.16
N GLU A 204 -16.69 -2.41 4.38
CA GLU A 204 -16.50 -1.94 3.00
C GLU A 204 -15.67 -0.66 2.95
N ASN A 205 -15.95 0.32 3.81
CA ASN A 205 -15.15 1.55 3.90
C ASN A 205 -13.67 1.24 4.21
N LEU A 206 -13.41 0.32 5.16
CA LEU A 206 -12.06 -0.12 5.50
C LEU A 206 -11.37 -0.80 4.31
N SER A 207 -12.08 -1.67 3.60
CA SER A 207 -11.57 -2.36 2.41
C SER A 207 -11.23 -1.35 1.30
N GLN A 208 -12.11 -0.39 1.05
CA GLN A 208 -11.90 0.65 0.03
C GLN A 208 -10.72 1.53 0.40
N TRP A 209 -10.66 2.02 1.66
CA TRP A 209 -9.53 2.81 2.14
C TRP A 209 -8.21 2.07 1.93
N LEU A 210 -8.10 0.81 2.38
CA LEU A 210 -6.87 0.05 2.15
C LEU A 210 -6.53 -0.07 0.66
N ILE A 211 -7.50 -0.43 -0.19
CA ILE A 211 -7.29 -0.61 -1.63
C ILE A 211 -6.80 0.69 -2.29
N TYR A 212 -7.33 1.85 -1.86
CA TYR A 212 -6.99 3.15 -2.44
C TYR A 212 -5.77 3.82 -1.82
N SER A 213 -5.40 3.44 -0.59
CA SER A 213 -4.33 4.09 0.17
C SER A 213 -3.04 3.27 0.26
N VAL A 214 -3.10 1.94 0.14
CA VAL A 214 -1.92 1.09 0.35
C VAL A 214 -0.79 1.45 -0.62
N GLU A 215 0.42 1.64 -0.08
CA GLU A 215 1.59 2.07 -0.83
C GLU A 215 2.56 0.91 -1.05
N ASP A 216 2.94 0.71 -2.31
CA ASP A 216 4.01 -0.20 -2.72
C ASP A 216 5.38 0.45 -2.47
N ALA A 217 6.28 -0.28 -1.80
CA ALA A 217 7.69 0.05 -1.67
C ALA A 217 8.53 -0.49 -2.84
N GLY A 218 7.91 -1.20 -3.78
CA GLY A 218 8.54 -1.89 -4.90
C GLY A 218 8.65 -3.39 -4.67
N LEU A 219 8.78 -4.15 -5.77
CA LEU A 219 8.93 -5.61 -5.73
C LEU A 219 7.78 -6.33 -4.98
N ASN A 220 6.57 -5.78 -5.01
CA ASN A 220 5.39 -6.25 -4.26
C ASN A 220 5.62 -6.26 -2.73
N THR A 221 6.30 -5.24 -2.21
CA THR A 221 6.52 -5.07 -0.78
C THR A 221 5.79 -3.85 -0.27
N TYR A 222 5.26 -3.93 0.95
CA TYR A 222 4.58 -2.79 1.56
C TYR A 222 5.60 -1.80 2.10
N ARG A 223 5.24 -0.52 2.15
CA ARG A 223 5.98 0.39 3.02
C ARG A 223 5.83 -0.04 4.49
N PRO A 224 6.83 0.20 5.36
CA PRO A 224 6.86 -0.34 6.72
C PRO A 224 5.59 -0.06 7.55
N GLY A 225 4.98 1.12 7.41
CA GLY A 225 3.73 1.46 8.11
C GLY A 225 2.55 0.57 7.70
N TRP A 226 2.47 0.19 6.42
CA TRP A 226 1.37 -0.60 5.88
C TRP A 226 1.41 -2.06 6.31
N GLU A 227 2.58 -2.63 6.58
CA GLU A 227 2.69 -4.00 7.12
C GLU A 227 1.94 -4.10 8.46
N SER A 228 2.16 -3.11 9.33
CA SER A 228 1.48 -2.99 10.61
C SER A 228 -0.03 -2.80 10.44
N VAL A 229 -0.46 -1.93 9.52
CA VAL A 229 -1.88 -1.68 9.27
C VAL A 229 -2.58 -2.95 8.78
N VAL A 230 -1.95 -3.70 7.89
CA VAL A 230 -2.48 -4.96 7.38
C VAL A 230 -2.63 -6.00 8.50
N ASP A 231 -1.67 -6.06 9.42
CA ASP A 231 -1.79 -6.94 10.60
C ASP A 231 -2.89 -6.48 11.56
N ASP A 232 -3.02 -5.18 11.82
CA ASP A 232 -4.10 -4.62 12.66
C ASP A 232 -5.49 -4.89 12.05
N ILE A 233 -5.62 -4.79 10.72
CA ILE A 233 -6.86 -5.14 9.99
C ILE A 233 -7.16 -6.64 10.15
N ALA A 234 -6.17 -7.52 10.03
CA ALA A 234 -6.36 -8.95 10.24
C ALA A 234 -6.81 -9.27 11.67
N ILE A 235 -6.24 -8.61 12.67
CA ILE A 235 -6.66 -8.71 14.08
C ILE A 235 -8.11 -8.25 14.24
N PHE A 236 -8.47 -7.09 13.68
CA PHE A 236 -9.81 -6.54 13.73
C PHE A 236 -10.86 -7.46 13.10
N LEU A 237 -10.62 -7.94 11.87
CA LEU A 237 -11.53 -8.86 11.19
C LEU A 237 -11.63 -10.21 11.92
N GLY A 238 -10.54 -10.65 12.55
CA GLY A 238 -10.53 -11.88 13.32
C GLY A 238 -11.33 -11.76 14.61
N HIS A 239 -11.25 -10.61 15.28
CA HIS A 239 -12.08 -10.29 16.43
C HIS A 239 -13.58 -10.27 16.06
N ILE A 240 -13.94 -9.65 14.93
CA ILE A 240 -15.33 -9.70 14.41
C ILE A 240 -15.82 -11.14 14.21
N LEU A 241 -14.97 -12.02 13.66
CA LEU A 241 -15.34 -13.43 13.46
C LEU A 241 -15.48 -14.17 14.79
N ILE A 242 -14.62 -13.93 15.77
CA ILE A 242 -14.71 -14.53 17.10
C ILE A 242 -15.99 -14.06 17.81
N ASP A 243 -16.33 -12.77 17.75
CA ASP A 243 -17.56 -12.24 18.32
C ASP A 243 -18.82 -12.87 17.70
N ARG A 244 -18.81 -13.09 16.38
CA ARG A 244 -19.91 -13.73 15.65
C ARG A 244 -19.97 -15.24 15.89
N ILE A 245 -18.81 -15.89 16.08
CA ILE A 245 -18.66 -17.34 16.21
C ILE A 245 -17.82 -17.64 17.47
N PRO A 246 -18.43 -17.63 18.67
CA PRO A 246 -17.71 -17.57 19.95
C PRO A 246 -16.79 -18.74 20.31
N HIS A 247 -16.79 -19.81 19.51
CA HIS A 247 -15.90 -20.96 19.70
C HIS A 247 -14.63 -20.88 18.85
N LEU A 248 -14.53 -19.88 17.97
CA LEU A 248 -13.29 -19.55 17.28
C LEU A 248 -12.29 -18.95 18.26
N HIS A 249 -11.01 -19.19 18.00
CA HIS A 249 -9.91 -18.68 18.82
C HIS A 249 -8.64 -18.54 17.99
N TRP A 250 -7.77 -17.63 18.38
CA TRP A 250 -6.41 -17.55 17.84
C TRP A 250 -5.63 -18.82 18.19
N THR A 251 -4.96 -19.40 17.20
CA THR A 251 -4.13 -20.60 17.39
C THR A 251 -2.96 -20.62 16.41
N VAL A 252 -1.97 -21.48 16.67
CA VAL A 252 -0.79 -21.66 15.81
C VAL A 252 -0.55 -23.13 15.55
N ASN A 253 -0.12 -23.48 14.33
CA ASN A 253 0.20 -24.86 13.97
C ASN A 253 1.70 -25.16 14.00
N ILE A 254 2.20 -25.71 15.11
CA ILE A 254 3.63 -26.03 15.28
C ILE A 254 3.98 -27.52 15.06
N LYS A 255 2.99 -28.35 14.75
CA LYS A 255 3.18 -29.78 14.46
C LYS A 255 3.44 -29.98 12.96
N GLY A 256 4.44 -30.79 12.61
CA GLY A 256 4.81 -31.06 11.22
C GLY A 256 5.87 -30.09 10.68
N THR A 257 5.76 -29.75 9.39
CA THR A 257 6.69 -28.88 8.65
C THR A 257 5.93 -28.02 7.65
N ARG A 258 6.57 -26.95 7.15
CA ARG A 258 6.04 -26.09 6.05
C ARG A 258 5.55 -26.88 4.82
N ARG A 259 6.15 -28.04 4.52
CA ARG A 259 5.76 -28.87 3.36
C ARG A 259 4.56 -29.77 3.62
N THR A 260 4.31 -30.13 4.87
CA THR A 260 3.36 -31.19 5.24
C THR A 260 2.11 -30.66 5.94
N THR A 261 2.13 -29.39 6.32
CA THR A 261 1.17 -28.83 7.24
C THR A 261 0.74 -27.46 6.74
N PRO A 262 -0.55 -27.30 6.38
CA PRO A 262 -1.11 -25.98 6.10
C PRO A 262 -0.88 -25.04 7.29
N HIS A 263 -0.53 -23.80 6.97
CA HIS A 263 -0.34 -22.74 7.95
C HIS A 263 0.66 -23.07 9.06
N PHE A 264 1.75 -23.77 8.69
CA PHE A 264 2.80 -24.14 9.64
C PHE A 264 3.46 -22.89 10.24
N GLN A 265 3.37 -22.77 11.57
CA GLN A 265 3.83 -21.64 12.39
C GLN A 265 3.16 -20.29 12.12
N GLU A 266 2.06 -20.29 11.37
CA GLU A 266 1.22 -19.11 11.16
C GLU A 266 0.19 -18.98 12.29
N THR A 267 -0.07 -17.77 12.77
CA THR A 267 -1.23 -17.50 13.63
C THR A 267 -2.47 -17.46 12.76
N VAL A 268 -3.44 -18.30 13.10
CA VAL A 268 -4.67 -18.49 12.36
C VAL A 268 -5.86 -18.50 13.32
N LEU A 269 -7.06 -18.34 12.77
CA LEU A 269 -8.28 -18.63 13.52
C LEU A 269 -8.55 -20.13 13.45
N GLY A 270 -8.60 -20.79 14.60
CA GLY A 270 -8.97 -22.19 14.75
C GLY A 270 -10.38 -22.36 15.30
N GLY A 271 -10.91 -23.57 15.18
CA GLY A 271 -12.19 -23.97 15.79
C GLY A 271 -13.35 -24.12 14.82
N PHE A 272 -13.15 -23.89 13.51
CA PHE A 272 -14.20 -24.10 12.51
C PHE A 272 -14.67 -25.56 12.50
N LYS A 273 -15.98 -25.77 12.61
CA LYS A 273 -16.60 -27.11 12.63
C LYS A 273 -16.93 -27.61 11.24
N ASN A 274 -17.27 -26.70 10.33
CA ASN A 274 -17.65 -27.02 8.95
C ASN A 274 -16.73 -26.29 7.95
N PRO A 275 -15.50 -26.78 7.74
CA PRO A 275 -14.58 -26.12 6.84
C PRO A 275 -15.05 -26.18 5.38
N ARG A 276 -15.14 -25.01 4.72
CA ARG A 276 -15.29 -24.90 3.27
C ARG A 276 -14.07 -25.51 2.54
N PRO A 277 -14.18 -25.87 1.24
CA PRO A 277 -13.02 -26.25 0.43
C PRO A 277 -11.90 -25.20 0.57
N GLY A 278 -10.69 -25.63 0.94
CA GLY A 278 -9.57 -24.75 1.27
C GLY A 278 -9.33 -24.51 2.78
N ARG A 279 -10.19 -25.04 3.67
CA ARG A 279 -10.04 -24.95 5.14
C ARG A 279 -10.09 -26.30 5.84
N ALA A 280 -9.77 -27.38 5.11
CA ALA A 280 -10.06 -28.76 5.54
C ALA A 280 -9.50 -29.16 6.92
N ASP A 281 -8.57 -28.39 7.48
CA ASP A 281 -8.00 -28.56 8.82
C ASP A 281 -8.73 -27.77 9.94
N GLY A 282 -9.87 -27.13 9.63
CA GLY A 282 -10.66 -26.35 10.59
C GLY A 282 -10.02 -25.02 10.98
N LYS A 283 -9.13 -24.49 10.11
CA LYS A 283 -8.38 -23.26 10.35
C LYS A 283 -8.57 -22.26 9.21
N PHE A 284 -8.34 -20.99 9.52
CA PHE A 284 -8.39 -19.91 8.55
C PHE A 284 -7.26 -18.90 8.80
N ASP A 285 -6.38 -18.77 7.80
CA ASP A 285 -5.33 -17.77 7.77
C ASP A 285 -5.89 -16.41 7.33
N ILE A 286 -6.36 -15.66 8.32
CA ILE A 286 -6.89 -14.32 8.12
C ILE A 286 -5.81 -13.30 7.78
N PHE A 287 -4.58 -13.47 8.30
CA PHE A 287 -3.45 -12.59 7.98
C PHE A 287 -3.07 -12.74 6.50
N GLY A 288 -2.97 -13.96 6.00
CA GLY A 288 -2.76 -14.24 4.59
C GLY A 288 -3.89 -13.73 3.71
N ALA A 289 -5.15 -13.83 4.14
CA ALA A 289 -6.29 -13.30 3.40
C ALA A 289 -6.24 -11.77 3.27
N VAL A 290 -5.97 -11.03 4.37
CA VAL A 290 -5.85 -9.57 4.33
C VAL A 290 -4.63 -9.13 3.53
N ARG A 291 -3.48 -9.80 3.70
CA ARG A 291 -2.29 -9.59 2.88
C ARG A 291 -2.56 -9.89 1.40
N GLY A 292 -3.43 -10.84 1.08
CA GLY A 292 -3.89 -11.10 -0.28
C GLY A 292 -4.66 -9.93 -0.88
N VAL A 293 -5.54 -9.30 -0.10
CA VAL A 293 -6.28 -8.08 -0.52
C VAL A 293 -5.33 -6.90 -0.72
N ALA A 294 -4.44 -6.65 0.25
CA ALA A 294 -3.44 -5.57 0.15
C ALA A 294 -2.47 -5.80 -1.02
N GLY A 295 -2.00 -7.03 -1.19
CA GLY A 295 -1.14 -7.48 -2.28
C GLY A 295 -1.82 -7.31 -3.65
N ALA A 296 -3.09 -7.70 -3.75
CA ALA A 296 -3.88 -7.46 -4.94
C ALA A 296 -4.06 -5.96 -5.22
N ALA A 297 -4.24 -5.12 -4.20
CA ALA A 297 -4.34 -3.67 -4.40
C ALA A 297 -3.05 -3.05 -4.94
N ILE A 298 -1.88 -3.49 -4.47
CA ILE A 298 -0.59 -3.01 -5.01
C ILE A 298 -0.27 -3.58 -6.39
N THR A 299 -0.61 -4.85 -6.68
CA THR A 299 -0.28 -5.51 -7.94
C THR A 299 -1.31 -5.21 -9.05
N LEU A 300 -2.60 -5.14 -8.72
CA LEU A 300 -3.70 -4.92 -9.69
C LEU A 300 -4.02 -3.42 -9.85
N ASN A 301 -3.00 -2.57 -9.84
CA ASN A 301 -3.14 -1.11 -9.73
C ASN A 301 -4.09 -0.43 -10.76
N GLU A 302 -4.66 -1.16 -11.73
CA GLU A 302 -5.69 -0.69 -12.66
C GLU A 302 -6.90 -1.64 -12.91
N LEU A 303 -6.94 -2.85 -12.35
CA LEU A 303 -8.10 -3.75 -12.45
C LEU A 303 -8.86 -3.70 -11.14
N ARG A 304 -10.14 -3.30 -11.19
CA ARG A 304 -11.01 -3.34 -10.01
C ARG A 304 -10.92 -4.73 -9.40
N PRO A 305 -10.55 -4.86 -8.12
CA PRO A 305 -10.66 -6.15 -7.46
C PRO A 305 -12.13 -6.58 -7.57
N SER A 306 -12.38 -7.80 -8.06
CA SER A 306 -13.72 -8.39 -8.00
C SER A 306 -14.20 -8.39 -6.55
N ASP A 307 -15.51 -8.53 -6.31
CA ASP A 307 -16.04 -8.60 -4.93
C ASP A 307 -15.38 -9.72 -4.09
N GLU A 308 -14.71 -10.69 -4.74
CA GLU A 308 -13.90 -11.74 -4.13
C GLU A 308 -12.63 -11.24 -3.41
N VAL A 309 -12.21 -10.00 -3.64
CA VAL A 309 -10.99 -9.38 -3.07
C VAL A 309 -11.37 -8.28 -2.06
N LYS A 310 -12.48 -8.46 -1.34
CA LYS A 310 -12.95 -7.52 -0.31
C LYS A 310 -13.04 -8.18 1.05
N PHE A 311 -12.91 -7.37 2.09
CA PHE A 311 -13.07 -7.84 3.48
C PHE A 311 -14.48 -8.34 3.81
N ALA A 312 -15.49 -7.90 3.08
CA ALA A 312 -16.85 -8.42 3.22
C ALA A 312 -16.88 -9.96 3.11
N ALA A 313 -16.22 -10.52 2.08
CA ALA A 313 -16.12 -11.97 1.86
C ALA A 313 -15.41 -12.70 3.02
N ILE A 314 -14.49 -12.03 3.71
CA ILE A 314 -13.83 -12.56 4.93
C ILE A 314 -14.83 -12.57 6.09
N THR A 315 -15.64 -11.53 6.29
CA THR A 315 -16.55 -11.48 7.44
C THR A 315 -17.86 -12.24 7.26
N GLU A 316 -18.22 -12.59 6.01
CA GLU A 316 -19.39 -13.42 5.66
C GLU A 316 -19.14 -14.93 5.84
N ILE A 317 -17.98 -15.31 6.38
CA ILE A 317 -17.71 -16.70 6.78
C ILE A 317 -18.75 -17.13 7.83
N THR A 318 -19.50 -18.18 7.49
CA THR A 318 -20.42 -18.86 8.41
C THR A 318 -19.84 -20.20 8.86
N ASP A 319 -20.17 -20.63 10.08
CA ASP A 319 -19.91 -22.00 10.59
C ASP A 319 -21.19 -22.87 10.55
N GLU A 320 -22.11 -22.55 9.64
CA GLU A 320 -23.34 -23.33 9.48
C GLU A 320 -23.05 -24.70 8.84
N PRO A 321 -23.75 -25.77 9.27
CA PRO A 321 -23.65 -27.05 8.61
C PRO A 321 -24.07 -26.90 7.14
N ALA A 322 -23.26 -27.42 6.22
CA ALA A 322 -23.68 -27.53 4.82
C ALA A 322 -25.04 -28.25 4.80
N HIS A 323 -26.08 -27.56 4.36
CA HIS A 323 -27.39 -28.19 4.20
C HIS A 323 -27.21 -29.40 3.29
N VAL A 324 -27.33 -30.58 3.88
CA VAL A 324 -27.43 -31.83 3.13
C VAL A 324 -28.76 -31.75 2.40
N SER A 325 -28.74 -31.37 1.13
CA SER A 325 -29.89 -31.56 0.24
C SER A 325 -30.23 -33.05 0.27
N GLN A 326 -31.39 -33.38 0.85
CA GLN A 326 -31.98 -34.71 0.78
C GLN A 326 -32.46 -35.00 -0.64
#